data_AF-A0A554G0X6-F1
#
_entry.id   AF-A0A554G0X6-F1
#
_cell.length_a   1.000
_cell.length_b   1.000
_cell.length_c   1.000
_cell.angle_alpha   90.00
_cell.angle_beta   90.00
_cell.angle_gamma   90.00
#
_symmetry.space_group_name_H-M   'P 1'
#
loop_
_entity.id
_entity.type
_entity.pdbx_description
1 polymer ?
#
loop_
_entity_poly.entity_id
_entity_poly.type
_entity_poly.pdbx_seq_one_letter_code
_entity_poly.pdbx_strand_id
1 'polypeptide(L)'
;MKHVLGVLTALAVTALVACGGPATGDVSEELGEVSSALATCSISCGSGTTLSCSGTSCSSVDGSYVQCNGSYQYCPTTPPPLTCSRANTCTFIEGTDCPFAGTERQCCLDGQPTGGCYCMSNNTWICTVPPGGP
;
A
#
# COMPACT_ATOMS: atom_id res chain seq x y z
N MET A 1 15.87 -53.32 -35.25
CA MET A 1 17.18 -52.69 -35.54
C MET A 1 16.91 -51.19 -35.67
N LYS A 2 17.10 -50.37 -34.63
CA LYS A 2 18.37 -49.79 -34.13
C LYS A 2 18.94 -48.78 -35.12
N HIS A 3 18.72 -47.49 -34.89
CA HIS A 3 19.72 -46.41 -35.02
C HIS A 3 19.35 -45.21 -34.12
N VAL A 4 20.41 -44.53 -33.70
CA VAL A 4 20.63 -43.75 -32.48
C VAL A 4 20.90 -42.28 -32.88
N LEU A 5 21.12 -41.40 -31.89
CA LEU A 5 21.66 -40.03 -31.88
C LEU A 5 20.58 -38.95 -31.71
N GLY A 6 20.55 -38.11 -30.65
CA GLY A 6 21.54 -37.75 -29.64
C GLY A 6 21.95 -36.28 -29.85
N VAL A 7 21.34 -35.34 -29.13
CA VAL A 7 21.87 -33.98 -28.95
C VAL A 7 21.60 -33.56 -27.50
N LEU A 8 22.69 -33.55 -26.72
CA LEU A 8 22.76 -32.87 -25.43
C LEU A 8 22.74 -31.35 -25.68
N THR A 9 21.83 -30.63 -25.04
CA THR A 9 21.99 -29.20 -24.80
C THR A 9 21.93 -28.98 -23.30
N ALA A 10 23.12 -28.92 -22.70
CA ALA A 10 23.33 -28.50 -21.33
C ALA A 10 23.03 -27.00 -21.23
N LEU A 11 21.90 -26.64 -20.61
CA LEU A 11 21.74 -25.28 -20.09
C LEU A 11 22.38 -25.23 -18.71
N ALA A 12 23.66 -24.83 -18.69
CA ALA A 12 24.32 -24.37 -17.50
C ALA A 12 23.72 -23.01 -17.10
N VAL A 13 22.85 -23.00 -16.10
CA VAL A 13 22.51 -21.77 -15.38
C VAL A 13 23.35 -21.76 -14.11
N THR A 14 24.47 -21.04 -14.17
CA THR A 14 25.31 -20.71 -13.02
C THR A 14 24.51 -19.82 -12.06
N ALA A 15 23.90 -20.41 -11.04
CA ALA A 15 23.42 -19.69 -9.87
C ALA A 15 24.53 -19.71 -8.80
N LEU A 16 25.34 -18.65 -8.77
CA LEU A 16 26.28 -18.38 -7.69
C LEU A 16 26.17 -16.90 -7.31
N VAL A 17 25.37 -16.60 -6.30
CA VAL A 17 25.79 -15.76 -5.17
C VAL A 17 25.15 -16.32 -3.90
N ALA A 18 26.00 -17.00 -3.11
CA ALA A 18 25.86 -17.24 -1.68
C ALA A 18 25.66 -15.90 -0.94
N CYS A 19 24.99 -15.79 0.20
CA CYS A 19 25.45 -16.34 1.48
C CYS A 19 24.47 -15.88 2.56
N GLY A 20 24.09 -16.77 3.49
CA GLY A 20 23.20 -16.44 4.60
C GLY A 20 22.96 -17.50 5.68
N GLY A 21 23.53 -18.71 5.59
CA GLY A 21 23.76 -19.63 6.73
C GLY A 21 22.56 -20.49 7.22
N PRO A 22 22.81 -21.55 8.02
CA PRO A 22 23.08 -22.90 7.49
C PRO A 22 21.94 -23.91 7.73
N ALA A 23 21.94 -24.94 6.90
CA ALA A 23 21.06 -26.11 6.96
C ALA A 23 21.37 -27.02 8.15
N THR A 24 20.32 -27.58 8.76
CA THR A 24 20.33 -28.93 9.33
C THR A 24 18.91 -29.47 9.23
N GLY A 25 18.72 -30.61 8.58
CA GLY A 25 17.43 -31.29 8.50
C GLY A 25 17.20 -31.93 7.15
N ASP A 26 17.43 -33.23 7.13
CA ASP A 26 17.36 -34.19 6.04
C ASP A 26 16.19 -34.03 5.07
N VAL A 27 16.50 -34.33 3.81
CA VAL A 27 15.54 -34.57 2.73
C VAL A 27 14.68 -35.76 3.11
N SER A 28 13.41 -35.51 3.42
CA SER A 28 12.37 -36.53 3.38
C SER A 28 11.55 -36.32 2.12
N GLU A 29 11.69 -37.25 1.17
CA GLU A 29 10.74 -37.42 0.09
C GLU A 29 9.44 -37.98 0.71
N GLU A 30 8.35 -37.20 0.67
CA GLU A 30 7.00 -37.74 0.88
C GLU A 30 6.07 -37.24 -0.22
N LEU A 31 5.53 -38.20 -0.96
CA LEU A 31 4.42 -38.03 -1.87
C LEU A 31 3.20 -37.48 -1.12
N GLY A 32 2.54 -36.51 -1.75
CA GLY A 32 1.08 -36.40 -1.66
C GLY A 32 0.56 -35.61 -0.46
N GLU A 33 0.45 -34.30 -0.64
CA GLU A 33 -0.75 -33.60 -0.22
C GLU A 33 -0.86 -32.33 -1.06
N VAL A 34 -1.98 -32.16 -1.76
CA VAL A 34 -2.45 -30.81 -2.11
C VAL A 34 -2.94 -30.20 -0.79
N SER A 35 -2.00 -30.03 0.14
CA SER A 35 -2.24 -29.25 1.34
C SER A 35 -2.51 -27.86 0.79
N SER A 36 -3.74 -27.39 0.96
CA SER A 36 -4.11 -26.01 0.67
C SER A 36 -3.38 -25.16 1.71
N ALA A 37 -2.05 -25.08 1.58
CA ALA A 37 -1.18 -24.38 2.51
C ALA A 37 -1.66 -22.94 2.49
N LEU A 38 -2.10 -22.46 3.66
CA LEU A 38 -2.49 -21.07 3.79
C LEU A 38 -1.25 -20.23 3.44
N ALA A 39 -1.25 -19.67 2.24
CA ALA A 39 -0.29 -18.68 1.82
C ALA A 39 -0.47 -17.47 2.73
N THR A 40 0.57 -17.10 3.44
CA THR A 40 0.61 -15.90 4.28
C THR A 40 1.49 -14.87 3.59
N CYS A 41 0.93 -13.70 3.30
CA CYS A 41 1.70 -12.55 2.83
C CYS A 41 1.72 -11.50 3.91
N SER A 42 2.86 -10.85 4.04
CA SER A 42 3.08 -9.71 4.90
C SER A 42 3.79 -8.63 4.11
N ILE A 43 3.34 -7.38 4.24
CA ILE A 43 4.02 -6.21 3.69
C ILE A 43 4.32 -5.20 4.77
N SER A 44 5.33 -4.38 4.51
CA SER A 44 5.63 -3.19 5.31
C SER A 44 5.11 -1.96 4.58
N CYS A 45 4.29 -1.16 5.26
CA CYS A 45 3.84 0.14 4.77
C CYS A 45 4.90 1.20 5.04
N GLY A 46 4.96 2.23 4.18
CA GLY A 46 5.89 3.36 4.37
C GLY A 46 5.70 4.13 5.69
N SER A 47 4.54 3.98 6.32
CA SER A 47 4.21 4.50 7.66
C SER A 47 4.80 3.66 8.83
N GLY A 48 5.51 2.56 8.54
CA GLY A 48 6.02 1.62 9.54
C GLY A 48 5.00 0.60 10.06
N THR A 49 3.78 0.61 9.51
CA THR A 49 2.74 -0.40 9.83
C THR A 49 2.98 -1.66 8.99
N THR A 50 2.83 -2.86 9.58
CA THR A 50 2.89 -4.12 8.83
C THR A 50 1.48 -4.66 8.62
N LEU A 51 1.15 -5.01 7.37
CA LEU A 51 -0.11 -5.68 7.04
C LEU A 51 0.17 -7.14 6.73
N SER A 52 -0.60 -8.04 7.33
CA SER A 52 -0.47 -9.48 7.10
C SER A 52 -1.85 -10.08 6.85
N CYS A 53 -1.93 -11.00 5.90
CA CYS A 53 -3.13 -11.81 5.71
C CYS A 53 -2.75 -13.25 5.32
N SER A 54 -3.64 -14.18 5.62
CA SER A 54 -3.48 -15.60 5.29
C SER A 54 -4.68 -16.08 4.47
N GLY A 55 -4.42 -16.81 3.40
CA GLY A 55 -5.45 -17.32 2.51
C GLY A 55 -4.94 -18.42 1.58
N THR A 56 -5.83 -18.95 0.74
CA THR A 56 -5.48 -19.95 -0.28
C THR A 56 -4.78 -19.29 -1.47
N SER A 57 -5.14 -18.05 -1.80
CA SER A 57 -4.45 -17.21 -2.78
C SER A 57 -3.96 -15.94 -2.11
N CYS A 58 -2.70 -15.58 -2.35
CA CYS A 58 -2.08 -14.43 -1.72
C CYS A 58 -1.30 -13.60 -2.73
N SER A 59 -1.47 -12.27 -2.69
CA SER A 59 -0.79 -11.33 -3.58
C SER A 59 -0.50 -10.04 -2.83
N SER A 60 0.70 -9.50 -2.97
CA SER A 60 1.14 -8.33 -2.21
C SER A 60 1.96 -7.39 -3.06
N VAL A 61 1.82 -6.09 -2.79
CA VAL A 61 2.65 -5.02 -3.36
C VAL A 61 3.20 -4.21 -2.19
N ASP A 62 4.53 -4.22 -2.04
CA ASP A 62 5.22 -3.50 -0.98
C ASP A 62 4.85 -2.01 -0.95
N GLY A 63 4.62 -1.49 0.26
CA GLY A 63 4.18 -0.11 0.47
C GLY A 63 2.76 0.21 0.01
N SER A 64 2.02 -0.73 -0.59
CA SER A 64 0.71 -0.48 -1.18
C SER A 64 -0.41 -1.33 -0.60
N TYR A 65 -0.40 -2.65 -0.81
CA TYR A 65 -1.50 -3.52 -0.37
C TYR A 65 -1.09 -4.99 -0.20
N VAL A 66 -1.89 -5.70 0.59
CA VAL A 66 -1.90 -7.17 0.66
C VAL A 66 -3.31 -7.67 0.30
N GLN A 67 -3.40 -8.72 -0.49
CA GLN A 67 -4.63 -9.34 -0.93
C GLN A 67 -4.60 -10.83 -0.57
N CYS A 68 -5.63 -11.30 0.14
CA CYS A 68 -5.86 -12.71 0.41
C CYS A 68 -7.27 -13.12 0.00
N ASN A 69 -7.40 -14.19 -0.79
CA ASN A 69 -8.69 -14.71 -1.25
C ASN A 69 -9.62 -13.63 -1.85
N GLY A 70 -9.07 -12.66 -2.58
CA GLY A 70 -9.81 -11.52 -3.15
C GLY A 70 -10.12 -10.37 -2.17
N SER A 71 -9.80 -10.50 -0.88
CA SER A 71 -9.93 -9.42 0.11
C SER A 71 -8.67 -8.56 0.14
N TYR A 72 -8.81 -7.26 -0.11
CA TYR A 72 -7.70 -6.31 -0.12
C TYR A 72 -7.58 -5.58 1.22
N GLN A 73 -6.36 -5.45 1.71
CA GLN A 73 -5.96 -4.57 2.80
C GLN A 73 -4.91 -3.60 2.28
N TYR A 74 -5.22 -2.31 2.30
CA TYR A 74 -4.34 -1.25 1.80
C TYR A 74 -3.54 -0.64 2.93
N CYS A 75 -2.30 -0.24 2.62
CA CYS A 75 -1.51 0.57 3.53
C CYS A 75 -2.23 1.88 3.85
N PRO A 76 -2.22 2.31 5.12
CA PRO A 76 -2.73 3.63 5.45
C PRO A 76 -1.92 4.69 4.71
N THR A 77 -2.59 5.55 3.96
CA THR A 77 -1.94 6.73 3.37
C THR A 77 -1.70 7.74 4.48
N THR A 78 -0.52 8.37 4.49
CA THR A 78 -0.24 9.51 5.36
C THR A 78 -0.06 10.75 4.49
N PRO A 79 -0.84 11.82 4.70
CA PRO A 79 -1.96 11.93 5.63
C PRO A 79 -3.13 10.98 5.25
N PRO A 80 -3.97 10.57 6.22
CA PRO A 80 -5.15 9.77 5.93
C PRO A 80 -6.01 10.47 4.88
N PRO A 81 -6.72 9.71 4.03
CA PRO A 81 -7.60 10.32 3.04
C PRO A 81 -8.60 11.21 3.76
N LEU A 82 -8.69 12.46 3.32
CA LEU A 82 -9.55 13.46 3.92
C LEU A 82 -10.99 12.99 3.80
N THR A 83 -11.61 12.63 4.91
CA THR A 83 -13.03 12.27 4.92
C THR A 83 -13.85 13.55 4.90
N CYS A 84 -14.46 13.82 3.75
CA CYS A 84 -15.36 14.95 3.58
C CYS A 84 -16.62 14.77 4.42
N SER A 85 -16.58 15.28 5.64
CA SER A 85 -17.75 15.50 6.48
C SER A 85 -18.24 16.92 6.32
N ARG A 86 -19.50 17.20 6.69
CA ARG A 86 -20.08 18.55 6.68
C ARG A 86 -19.23 19.56 7.48
N ALA A 87 -18.52 19.11 8.52
CA ALA A 87 -17.64 19.98 9.32
C ALA A 87 -16.36 20.38 8.58
N ASN A 88 -15.99 19.65 7.51
CA ASN A 88 -14.80 19.87 6.71
C ASN A 88 -15.12 20.37 5.28
N THR A 89 -16.38 20.62 4.95
CA THR A 89 -16.76 21.20 3.64
C THR A 89 -16.49 22.69 3.63
N CYS A 90 -15.88 23.17 2.55
CA CYS A 90 -15.64 24.57 2.25
C CYS A 90 -16.89 25.42 2.50
N THR A 91 -18.03 25.01 1.98
CA THR A 91 -19.33 25.71 2.15
C THR A 91 -19.79 25.88 3.59
N PHE A 92 -19.25 25.11 4.53
CA PHE A 92 -19.55 25.23 5.95
C PHE A 92 -18.49 26.03 6.72
N ILE A 93 -17.24 26.02 6.22
CA ILE A 93 -16.10 26.67 6.86
C ILE A 93 -15.94 28.11 6.38
N GLU A 94 -16.23 28.39 5.10
CA GLU A 94 -16.07 29.70 4.50
C GLU A 94 -16.78 30.80 5.29
N GLY A 95 -16.05 31.87 5.61
CA GLY A 95 -16.54 32.99 6.41
C GLY A 95 -16.62 32.74 7.92
N THR A 96 -16.28 31.55 8.42
CA THR A 96 -16.18 31.28 9.86
C THR A 96 -14.86 31.79 10.43
N ASP A 97 -14.83 32.04 11.75
CA ASP A 97 -13.63 32.53 12.43
C ASP A 97 -12.50 31.48 12.47
N CYS A 98 -11.27 31.96 12.28
CA CYS A 98 -10.06 31.16 12.37
C CYS A 98 -9.09 31.72 13.43
N PRO A 99 -8.31 30.84 14.08
CA PRO A 99 -7.55 31.22 15.28
C PRO A 99 -6.48 32.29 14.98
N PHE A 100 -5.75 32.15 13.88
CA PHE A 100 -4.70 33.09 13.47
C PHE A 100 -4.58 33.16 11.95
N ALA A 101 -4.48 34.37 11.41
CA ALA A 101 -4.20 34.62 10.00
C ALA A 101 -2.96 33.85 9.53
N GLY A 102 -3.02 33.28 8.33
CA GLY A 102 -1.95 32.44 7.77
C GLY A 102 -2.03 30.96 8.14
N THR A 103 -2.99 30.56 8.99
CA THR A 103 -3.23 29.13 9.26
C THR A 103 -3.88 28.47 8.05
N GLU A 104 -3.42 27.27 7.72
CA GLU A 104 -4.02 26.42 6.69
C GLU A 104 -4.64 25.17 7.31
N ARG A 105 -5.74 24.70 6.73
CA ARG A 105 -6.31 23.40 7.05
C ARG A 105 -6.78 22.70 5.78
N GLN A 106 -6.79 21.39 5.87
CA GLN A 106 -7.42 20.52 4.89
C GLN A 106 -8.96 20.68 4.92
N CYS A 107 -9.57 20.93 3.76
CA CYS A 107 -11.03 20.97 3.61
C CYS A 107 -11.49 20.45 2.24
N CYS A 108 -12.77 20.13 2.12
CA CYS A 108 -13.36 19.58 0.90
C CYS A 108 -14.08 20.66 0.11
N LEU A 109 -13.85 20.67 -1.19
CA LEU A 109 -14.53 21.56 -2.12
C LEU A 109 -15.69 20.81 -2.77
N ASP A 110 -16.71 21.54 -3.23
CA ASP A 110 -17.82 20.92 -3.96
C ASP A 110 -17.29 20.16 -5.18
N GLY A 111 -17.56 18.84 -5.19
CA GLY A 111 -17.11 17.94 -6.26
C GLY A 111 -15.64 17.51 -6.20
N GLN A 112 -14.86 17.90 -5.19
CA GLN A 112 -13.46 17.48 -5.03
C GLN A 112 -13.16 16.94 -3.61
N PRO A 113 -12.57 15.73 -3.50
CA PRO A 113 -12.22 15.14 -2.21
C PRO A 113 -11.04 15.84 -1.53
N THR A 114 -10.33 16.72 -2.24
CA THR A 114 -9.12 17.39 -1.78
C THR A 114 -9.19 18.89 -2.08
N GLY A 115 -9.06 19.73 -1.06
CA GLY A 115 -8.96 21.17 -1.15
C GLY A 115 -8.21 21.76 0.05
N GLY A 116 -7.96 23.06 0.01
CA GLY A 116 -7.36 23.81 1.12
C GLY A 116 -8.33 24.85 1.66
N CYS A 117 -8.21 25.16 2.94
CA CYS A 117 -8.83 26.32 3.56
C CYS A 117 -7.74 27.15 4.21
N TYR A 118 -7.70 28.43 3.89
CA TYR A 118 -6.71 29.38 4.35
C TYR A 118 -7.38 30.43 5.26
N CYS A 119 -6.72 30.80 6.33
CA CYS A 119 -7.19 31.84 7.23
C CYS A 119 -6.68 33.21 6.76
N MET A 120 -7.59 34.07 6.30
CA MET A 120 -7.25 35.41 5.85
C MET A 120 -6.79 36.33 7.00
N SER A 121 -6.21 37.48 6.63
CA SER A 121 -5.75 38.50 7.59
C SER A 121 -6.86 39.11 8.45
N ASN A 122 -8.13 38.95 8.05
CA ASN A 122 -9.32 39.34 8.81
C ASN A 122 -9.83 38.24 9.74
N ASN A 123 -9.04 37.17 9.99
CA ASN A 123 -9.41 36.03 10.82
C ASN A 123 -10.63 35.25 10.33
N THR A 124 -10.90 35.23 9.03
CA THR A 124 -11.95 34.39 8.44
C THR A 124 -11.37 33.32 7.50
N TRP A 125 -11.98 32.13 7.49
CA TRP A 125 -11.61 31.08 6.57
C TRP A 125 -12.09 31.37 5.14
N ILE A 126 -11.22 31.14 4.16
CA ILE A 126 -11.53 31.08 2.74
C ILE A 126 -11.09 29.74 2.16
N CYS A 127 -11.72 29.30 1.10
CA CYS A 127 -11.36 28.06 0.42
C CYS A 127 -10.35 28.33 -0.71
N THR A 128 -9.35 27.46 -0.83
CA THR A 128 -8.25 27.59 -1.80
C THR A 128 -8.09 26.32 -2.65
N VAL A 129 -7.70 26.55 -3.90
CA VAL A 129 -7.22 25.53 -4.85
C VAL A 129 -5.90 26.05 -5.40
N PRO A 130 -4.75 25.35 -5.25
CA PRO A 130 -4.52 24.02 -4.65
C PRO A 130 -4.49 24.04 -3.10
N PRO A 131 -4.33 22.89 -2.41
CA PRO A 131 -4.25 22.80 -0.95
C PRO A 131 -2.97 23.38 -0.31
N GLY A 132 -2.20 24.18 -1.06
CA GLY A 132 -1.14 25.05 -0.52
C GLY A 132 -1.54 26.47 -0.83
N GLY A 133 -1.42 27.37 0.14
CA GLY A 133 -1.79 28.77 0.00
C GLY A 133 -1.07 29.51 -1.15
N PRO A 134 -1.40 30.79 -1.35
CA PRO A 134 -0.77 31.62 -2.37
C PRO A 134 0.74 31.82 -2.17
#